data_AF-A0DQ50-F1
#
_entry.id   AF-A0DQ50-F1
#
_cell.length_a   1.000
_cell.length_b   1.000
_cell.length_c   1.000
_cell.angle_alpha   90.00
_cell.angle_beta   90.00
_cell.angle_gamma   90.00
#
_symmetry.space_group_name_H-M   'P 1'
#
loop_
_entity.id
_entity.type
_entity.pdbx_description
1 polymer ?
#
loop_
_entity_poly.entity_id
_entity_poly.type
_entity_poly.pdbx_seq_one_letter_code
_entity_poly.pdbx_strand_id
1 'polypeptide(L)'
;MQSILTQCATLDEEFANLVPIIENMVQELSVVSREFVTSKLEFLKKYSISLKSSQIDARIHRNQQIRNLIEYIKMHRQSKTKSVSQICSTQKKKQKFHTDSGCYPIQKSYSISCSTLQTTEFNTISHQQNNKYITTKILKQLITKQKKHQQRASEQIFKLINKCMSLISENSHQFPQYSILLEEYKALKKNNFCLEQKLNLEQKSQQVKDNIKKLLQSQESFKSYLNSII
;
A
#
# COMPACT_ATOMS: atom_id res chain seq x y z
N MET A 1 -36.58 -21.89 8.43
CA MET A 1 -36.10 -20.50 8.27
C MET A 1 -35.56 -20.03 9.61
N GLN A 2 -34.27 -19.72 9.73
CA GLN A 2 -33.74 -19.07 10.94
C GLN A 2 -34.23 -17.62 10.97
N SER A 3 -34.61 -17.12 12.16
CA SER A 3 -35.00 -15.72 12.34
C SER A 3 -33.82 -14.79 12.11
N ILE A 4 -34.08 -13.59 11.57
CA ILE A 4 -33.08 -12.53 11.35
C ILE A 4 -32.34 -12.20 12.66
N LEU A 5 -33.04 -12.25 13.80
CA LEU A 5 -32.46 -12.01 15.11
C LEU A 5 -31.45 -13.10 15.49
N THR A 6 -31.75 -14.37 15.18
CA THR A 6 -30.84 -15.50 15.42
C THR A 6 -29.59 -15.37 14.56
N GLN A 7 -29.73 -14.99 13.29
CA GLN A 7 -28.60 -14.77 12.39
C GLN A 7 -27.70 -13.60 12.86
N CYS A 8 -28.31 -12.52 13.36
CA CYS A 8 -27.55 -11.40 13.92
C CYS A 8 -26.76 -11.81 15.17
N ALA A 9 -27.35 -12.61 16.06
CA ALA A 9 -26.67 -13.12 17.25
C ALA A 9 -25.48 -14.02 16.88
N THR A 10 -25.64 -14.92 15.89
CA THR A 10 -24.53 -15.75 15.40
C THR A 10 -23.38 -14.91 14.83
N LEU A 11 -23.69 -13.84 14.09
CA LEU A 11 -22.67 -12.94 13.56
C LEU A 11 -21.98 -12.13 14.67
N ASP A 12 -22.70 -11.75 15.72
CA ASP A 12 -22.13 -11.05 16.88
C ASP A 12 -21.21 -11.95 17.70
N GLU A 13 -21.57 -13.22 17.87
CA GLU A 13 -20.73 -14.24 18.50
C GLU A 13 -19.47 -14.53 17.67
N GLU A 14 -19.61 -14.68 16.35
CA GLU A 14 -18.47 -14.83 15.45
C GLU A 14 -17.50 -13.65 15.57
N PHE A 15 -18.00 -12.41 15.59
CA PHE A 15 -17.18 -11.23 15.77
C PHE A 15 -16.45 -11.26 17.13
N ALA A 16 -17.15 -11.58 18.22
CA ALA A 16 -16.57 -11.69 19.55
C ALA A 16 -15.46 -12.74 19.62
N ASN A 17 -15.59 -13.85 18.89
CA ASN A 17 -14.59 -14.91 18.82
C ASN A 17 -13.35 -14.52 17.98
N LEU A 18 -13.50 -13.67 16.96
CA LEU A 18 -12.41 -13.25 16.08
C LEU A 18 -11.54 -12.12 16.67
N VAL A 19 -12.10 -11.27 17.52
CA VAL A 19 -11.39 -10.18 18.21
C VAL A 19 -10.14 -10.67 18.99
N PRO A 20 -10.24 -11.65 19.92
CA PRO A 20 -9.09 -12.09 20.71
C PRO A 20 -8.01 -12.77 19.84
N ILE A 21 -8.40 -13.40 18.72
CA ILE A 21 -7.45 -13.96 17.76
C ILE A 21 -6.56 -12.84 17.18
N ILE A 22 -7.16 -11.72 16.80
CA ILE A 22 -6.41 -10.56 16.31
C ILE A 22 -5.49 -10.01 17.38
N GLU A 23 -5.99 -9.81 18.61
CA GLU A 23 -5.19 -9.26 19.72
C GLU A 23 -3.94 -10.09 20.01
N ASN A 24 -4.04 -11.42 19.90
CA ASN A 24 -2.89 -12.32 20.01
C ASN A 24 -1.91 -12.20 18.84
N MET A 25 -2.42 -12.09 17.60
CA MET A 25 -1.57 -12.04 16.40
C MET A 25 -0.88 -10.68 16.20
N VAL A 26 -1.45 -9.60 16.74
CA VAL A 26 -0.94 -8.22 16.59
C VAL A 26 0.45 -8.02 17.20
N GLN A 27 0.83 -8.83 18.20
CA GLN A 27 2.14 -8.73 18.85
C GLN A 27 3.33 -9.09 17.94
N GLU A 28 3.06 -9.78 16.83
CA GLU A 28 4.07 -10.27 15.90
C GLU A 28 4.22 -9.40 14.65
N LEU A 29 3.58 -8.23 14.68
CA LEU A 29 3.64 -7.23 13.64
C LEU A 29 4.69 -6.16 13.92
N SER A 30 5.18 -5.55 12.84
CA SER A 30 5.91 -4.29 12.88
C SER A 30 5.10 -3.20 13.60
N VAL A 31 5.77 -2.19 14.15
CA VAL A 31 5.11 -1.07 14.88
C VAL A 31 4.02 -0.41 14.01
N VAL A 32 4.33 -0.12 12.74
CA VAL A 32 3.39 0.52 11.82
C VAL A 32 2.19 -0.38 11.51
N SER A 33 2.42 -1.66 11.23
CA SER A 33 1.32 -2.62 10.96
C SER A 33 0.47 -2.86 12.21
N ARG A 34 1.08 -2.83 13.40
CA ARG A 34 0.41 -2.96 14.69
C ARG A 34 -0.53 -1.78 14.94
N GLU A 35 -0.04 -0.55 14.80
CA GLU A 35 -0.86 0.66 14.96
C GLU A 35 -2.07 0.66 14.02
N PHE A 36 -1.84 0.32 12.75
CA PHE A 36 -2.92 0.20 11.76
C PHE A 36 -3.98 -0.83 12.18
N VAL A 37 -3.56 -2.05 12.56
CA VAL A 37 -4.48 -3.11 12.94
C VAL A 37 -5.24 -2.77 14.21
N THR A 38 -4.57 -2.21 15.22
CA THR A 38 -5.19 -1.76 16.47
C THR A 38 -6.24 -0.68 16.22
N SER A 39 -5.91 0.35 15.42
CA SER A 39 -6.85 1.41 15.06
C SER A 39 -8.07 0.88 14.30
N LYS A 40 -7.86 -0.04 13.35
CA LYS A 40 -8.95 -0.65 12.58
C LYS A 40 -9.82 -1.56 13.45
N LEU A 41 -9.22 -2.32 14.38
CA LEU A 41 -9.95 -3.17 15.32
C LEU A 41 -10.80 -2.33 16.28
N GLU A 42 -10.26 -1.23 16.82
CA GLU A 42 -11.00 -0.32 17.69
C GLU A 42 -12.20 0.31 16.97
N PHE A 43 -12.02 0.72 15.70
CA PHE A 43 -13.11 1.19 14.86
C PHE A 43 -14.20 0.12 14.70
N LEU A 44 -13.83 -1.13 14.41
CA LEU A 44 -14.80 -2.22 14.25
C LEU A 44 -15.55 -2.55 15.55
N LYS A 45 -14.88 -2.45 16.71
CA LYS A 45 -15.52 -2.59 18.03
C LYS A 45 -16.57 -1.49 18.26
N LYS A 46 -16.22 -0.23 18.01
CA LYS A 46 -17.14 0.91 18.12
C LYS A 46 -18.31 0.78 17.13
N TYR A 47 -18.02 0.42 15.88
CA TYR A 47 -19.04 0.17 14.86
C TYR A 47 -20.00 -0.94 15.30
N SER A 48 -19.49 -2.04 15.85
CA SER A 48 -20.30 -3.15 16.37
C SER A 48 -21.33 -2.71 17.41
N ILE A 49 -20.94 -1.84 18.34
CA ILE A 49 -21.83 -1.33 19.40
C ILE A 49 -22.95 -0.46 18.81
N SER A 50 -22.67 0.24 17.71
CA SER A 50 -23.64 1.13 17.06
C SER A 50 -24.70 0.40 16.19
N LEU A 51 -24.55 -0.91 15.95
CA LEU A 51 -25.46 -1.66 15.08
C LEU A 51 -26.80 -1.98 15.75
N LYS A 52 -27.89 -1.56 15.12
CA LYS A 52 -29.25 -1.95 15.53
C LYS A 52 -29.47 -3.45 15.28
N SER A 53 -30.34 -4.09 16.06
CA SER A 53 -30.61 -5.53 16.00
C SER A 53 -31.12 -6.06 14.65
N SER A 54 -31.69 -5.19 13.81
CA SER A 54 -32.21 -5.55 12.48
C SER A 54 -31.19 -5.44 11.34
N GLN A 55 -30.00 -4.89 11.58
CA GLN A 55 -29.01 -4.60 10.53
C GLN A 55 -28.10 -5.80 10.26
N ILE A 56 -28.63 -6.82 9.58
CA ILE A 56 -27.88 -8.04 9.27
C ILE A 56 -26.73 -7.81 8.28
N ASP A 57 -26.96 -7.06 7.20
CA ASP A 57 -25.94 -6.79 6.18
C ASP A 57 -24.74 -6.04 6.76
N ALA A 58 -24.99 -5.14 7.70
CA ALA A 58 -23.96 -4.41 8.41
C ALA A 58 -23.08 -5.32 9.28
N ARG A 59 -23.67 -6.35 9.90
CA ARG A 59 -22.95 -7.39 10.66
C ARG A 59 -22.15 -8.31 9.72
N ILE A 60 -22.73 -8.71 8.59
CA ILE A 60 -22.01 -9.48 7.57
C ILE A 60 -20.77 -8.71 7.10
N HIS A 61 -20.94 -7.41 6.78
CA HIS A 61 -19.83 -6.56 6.37
C HIS A 61 -18.79 -6.40 7.48
N ARG A 62 -19.20 -6.18 8.74
CA ARG A 62 -18.28 -6.14 9.90
C ARG A 62 -17.47 -7.43 10.02
N ASN A 63 -18.13 -8.58 9.90
CA ASN A 63 -17.48 -9.90 10.03
C ASN A 63 -16.52 -10.16 8.86
N GLN A 64 -16.86 -9.72 7.66
CA GLN A 64 -15.93 -9.77 6.53
C GLN A 64 -14.70 -8.89 6.79
N GLN A 65 -14.89 -7.68 7.33
CA GLN A 65 -13.77 -6.77 7.62
C GLN A 65 -12.82 -7.33 8.69
N ILE A 66 -13.34 -7.99 9.74
CA ILE A 66 -12.47 -8.61 10.75
C ILE A 66 -11.74 -9.84 10.20
N ARG A 67 -12.36 -10.64 9.31
CA ARG A 67 -11.69 -11.74 8.60
C ARG A 67 -10.57 -11.23 7.68
N ASN A 68 -10.83 -10.18 6.92
CA ASN A 68 -9.81 -9.53 6.08
C ASN A 68 -8.65 -8.99 6.92
N LEU A 69 -8.94 -8.49 8.12
CA LEU A 69 -7.92 -8.01 9.05
C LEU A 69 -7.03 -9.16 9.54
N ILE A 70 -7.59 -10.35 9.82
CA ILE A 70 -6.80 -11.56 10.12
C ILE A 70 -5.89 -11.95 8.96
N GLU A 71 -6.40 -11.94 7.72
CA GLU A 71 -5.58 -12.23 6.53
C GLU A 71 -4.45 -11.22 6.36
N TYR A 72 -4.72 -9.93 6.54
CA TYR A 72 -3.69 -8.89 6.54
C TYR A 72 -2.59 -9.19 7.56
N ILE A 73 -2.96 -9.52 8.80
CA ILE A 73 -1.98 -9.85 9.85
C ILE A 73 -1.13 -11.05 9.45
N LYS A 74 -1.74 -12.11 8.89
CA LYS A 74 -1.02 -13.29 8.41
C LYS A 74 0.02 -12.95 7.34
N MET A 75 -0.30 -12.04 6.41
CA MET A 75 0.60 -11.60 5.34
C MET A 75 1.73 -10.68 5.82
N HIS A 76 1.51 -9.98 6.93
CA HIS A 76 2.43 -8.96 7.46
C HIS A 76 3.13 -9.38 8.77
N ARG A 77 2.90 -10.61 9.23
CA ARG A 77 3.60 -11.21 10.37
C ARG A 77 5.09 -11.27 10.05
N GLN A 78 5.92 -10.67 10.90
CA GLN A 78 7.36 -10.81 10.79
C GLN A 78 7.69 -12.25 11.17
N SER A 79 8.03 -13.09 10.19
CA SER A 79 8.53 -14.42 10.48
C SER A 79 9.81 -14.26 11.32
N LYS A 80 9.79 -14.76 12.56
CA LYS A 80 11.01 -15.03 13.36
C LYS A 80 11.81 -16.18 12.74
N THR A 81 12.00 -16.19 11.42
CA THR A 81 13.04 -16.99 10.79
C THR A 81 14.34 -16.25 11.06
N LYS A 82 15.04 -16.68 12.13
CA LYS A 82 16.49 -16.49 12.25
C LYS A 82 17.08 -16.87 10.88
N SER A 83 17.54 -15.88 10.13
CA SER A 83 18.24 -16.11 8.88
C SER A 83 19.56 -16.80 9.23
N VAL A 84 19.57 -18.14 9.23
CA VAL A 84 20.81 -18.89 9.04
C VAL A 84 21.18 -18.71 7.58
N SER A 85 21.93 -17.65 7.34
CA SER A 85 22.71 -17.46 6.13
C SER A 85 23.77 -18.56 6.10
N GLN A 86 23.43 -19.75 5.59
CA GLN A 86 24.45 -20.70 5.18
C GLN A 86 24.96 -20.28 3.81
N ILE A 87 26.04 -19.49 3.89
CA ILE A 87 27.11 -19.42 2.91
C ILE A 87 27.41 -20.85 2.44
N CYS A 88 27.11 -21.17 1.18
CA CYS A 88 27.79 -22.27 0.50
C CYS A 88 28.62 -21.66 -0.62
N SER A 89 29.85 -21.32 -0.27
CA SER A 89 30.96 -21.20 -1.20
C SER A 89 31.35 -22.60 -1.68
N THR A 90 30.98 -22.96 -2.90
CA THR A 90 31.75 -23.94 -3.68
C THR A 90 31.87 -23.46 -5.12
N GLN A 91 33.12 -23.18 -5.49
CA GLN A 91 33.54 -22.88 -6.85
C GLN A 91 33.46 -24.15 -7.72
N LYS A 92 33.18 -23.92 -9.03
CA LYS A 92 33.43 -24.77 -10.21
C LYS A 92 32.56 -26.03 -10.41
N LYS A 93 31.60 -25.95 -11.35
CA LYS A 93 31.78 -26.34 -12.77
C LYS A 93 30.48 -26.12 -13.57
N LYS A 94 30.63 -25.63 -14.80
CA LYS A 94 29.60 -25.63 -15.84
C LYS A 94 29.10 -27.07 -16.07
N GLN A 95 27.80 -27.26 -16.25
CA GLN A 95 27.23 -28.00 -17.38
C GLN A 95 25.70 -27.83 -17.43
N LYS A 96 25.19 -27.84 -18.67
CA LYS A 96 23.83 -27.50 -19.09
C LYS A 96 22.97 -28.76 -19.23
N PHE A 97 21.64 -28.58 -19.11
CA PHE A 97 20.54 -29.46 -19.55
C PHE A 97 20.44 -30.83 -18.84
N HIS A 98 19.30 -31.51 -18.62
CA HIS A 98 17.88 -31.35 -18.94
C HIS A 98 17.08 -32.23 -17.93
N THR A 99 15.79 -31.93 -17.76
CA THR A 99 14.64 -32.77 -17.33
C THR A 99 14.88 -34.23 -16.89
N ASP A 100 14.34 -34.67 -15.74
CA ASP A 100 13.07 -35.43 -15.73
C ASP A 100 12.47 -35.72 -14.35
N SER A 101 11.17 -36.00 -14.43
CA SER A 101 10.13 -36.39 -13.47
C SER A 101 10.46 -37.04 -12.11
N GLY A 102 9.60 -36.76 -11.13
CA GLY A 102 9.25 -37.71 -10.07
C GLY A 102 8.32 -37.16 -8.99
N CYS A 103 7.00 -37.41 -9.12
CA CYS A 103 6.04 -37.78 -8.05
C CYS A 103 5.93 -36.90 -6.77
N TYR A 104 4.79 -36.41 -6.27
CA TYR A 104 3.38 -36.84 -6.26
C TYR A 104 2.51 -35.69 -5.64
N PRO A 105 1.17 -35.79 -5.53
CA PRO A 105 0.19 -34.78 -6.00
C PRO A 105 -0.26 -33.77 -4.91
N ILE A 106 -1.09 -32.77 -5.19
CA ILE A 106 -2.55 -32.81 -4.93
C ILE A 106 -3.25 -31.62 -5.63
N GLN A 107 -4.23 -32.00 -6.48
CA GLN A 107 -5.49 -31.34 -6.85
C GLN A 107 -5.61 -29.80 -6.91
N LYS A 108 -5.97 -29.30 -8.09
CA LYS A 108 -6.88 -28.15 -8.23
C LYS A 108 -8.27 -28.66 -8.63
N SER A 109 -9.30 -28.26 -7.88
CA SER A 109 -10.63 -28.02 -8.43
C SER A 109 -11.30 -26.88 -7.67
N TYR A 110 -11.85 -25.93 -8.42
CA TYR A 110 -12.88 -25.02 -7.93
C TYR A 110 -14.20 -25.78 -7.99
N SER A 111 -14.82 -26.03 -6.85
CA SER A 111 -16.25 -26.29 -6.67
C SER A 111 -16.59 -26.28 -5.18
N ILE A 112 -17.64 -25.53 -4.84
CA ILE A 112 -18.34 -25.61 -3.56
C ILE A 112 -19.19 -26.89 -3.61
N SER A 113 -18.67 -27.98 -3.04
CA SER A 113 -19.41 -29.12 -2.45
C SER A 113 -18.47 -30.32 -2.30
N CYS A 114 -18.32 -30.82 -1.08
CA CYS A 114 -17.57 -32.02 -0.79
C CYS A 114 -18.42 -33.26 -1.12
N SER A 115 -18.28 -33.77 -2.34
CA SER A 115 -18.62 -35.16 -2.69
C SER A 115 -17.75 -35.62 -3.87
N THR A 116 -17.11 -36.76 -3.67
CA THR A 116 -16.12 -37.47 -4.52
C THR A 116 -16.63 -37.90 -5.90
N LEU A 117 -15.84 -37.72 -6.97
CA LEU A 117 -15.43 -38.76 -7.97
C LEU A 117 -14.85 -38.17 -9.29
N GLN A 118 -13.62 -38.62 -9.60
CA GLN A 118 -12.88 -38.94 -10.85
C GLN A 118 -13.21 -38.41 -12.27
N THR A 119 -12.12 -38.44 -13.09
CA THR A 119 -11.92 -38.41 -14.57
C THR A 119 -12.11 -37.08 -15.32
N THR A 120 -11.35 -36.66 -16.35
CA THR A 120 -10.34 -37.28 -17.24
C THR A 120 -9.49 -36.18 -17.92
N GLU A 121 -8.33 -36.58 -18.46
CA GLU A 121 -7.28 -35.79 -19.09
C GLU A 121 -7.64 -35.29 -20.51
N PHE A 122 -6.72 -34.55 -21.15
CA PHE A 122 -6.76 -33.91 -22.49
C PHE A 122 -7.24 -32.44 -22.54
N ASN A 123 -6.37 -31.48 -22.17
CA ASN A 123 -6.33 -30.10 -22.75
C ASN A 123 -5.17 -29.19 -22.24
N THR A 124 -4.07 -29.72 -21.69
CA THR A 124 -3.14 -28.94 -20.85
C THR A 124 -1.98 -28.22 -21.56
N ILE A 125 -1.73 -28.43 -22.85
CA ILE A 125 -0.51 -27.89 -23.50
C ILE A 125 -0.64 -26.41 -23.90
N SER A 126 -1.82 -25.95 -24.33
CA SER A 126 -2.03 -24.54 -24.77
C SER A 126 -2.22 -23.56 -23.60
N HIS A 127 -2.76 -24.02 -22.46
CA HIS A 127 -3.02 -23.16 -21.29
C HIS A 127 -1.78 -22.86 -20.43
N GLN A 128 -0.71 -23.67 -20.50
CA GLN A 128 0.51 -23.43 -19.70
C GLN A 128 1.35 -22.24 -20.21
N GLN A 129 1.44 -22.02 -21.52
CA GLN A 129 2.16 -20.86 -22.07
C GLN A 129 1.44 -19.54 -21.75
N ASN A 130 0.10 -19.53 -21.86
CA ASN A 130 -0.72 -18.37 -21.49
C ASN A 130 -0.59 -18.02 -20.00
N ASN A 131 -0.53 -19.01 -19.09
CA ASN A 131 -0.37 -18.74 -17.67
C ASN A 131 1.02 -18.20 -17.27
N LYS A 132 2.11 -18.63 -17.93
CA LYS A 132 3.45 -18.04 -17.72
C LYS A 132 3.52 -16.59 -18.24
N TYR A 133 2.85 -16.30 -19.34
CA TYR A 133 2.75 -14.94 -19.87
C TYR A 133 1.89 -14.03 -18.95
N ILE A 134 0.76 -14.52 -18.44
CA ILE A 134 -0.13 -13.77 -17.54
C ILE A 134 0.58 -13.48 -16.20
N THR A 135 1.27 -14.47 -15.61
CA THR A 135 1.99 -14.29 -14.34
C THR A 135 3.16 -13.31 -14.46
N THR A 136 3.94 -13.37 -15.54
CA THR A 136 5.00 -12.38 -15.80
C THR A 136 4.46 -10.99 -16.08
N LYS A 137 3.31 -10.85 -16.76
CA LYS A 137 2.61 -9.57 -16.96
C LYS A 137 2.14 -8.97 -15.64
N ILE A 138 1.55 -9.77 -14.74
CA ILE A 138 1.12 -9.32 -13.41
C ILE A 138 2.32 -8.90 -12.56
N LEU A 139 3.40 -9.69 -12.54
CA LEU A 139 4.62 -9.35 -11.82
C LEU A 139 5.24 -8.05 -12.32
N LYS A 140 5.34 -7.86 -13.65
CA LYS A 140 5.79 -6.58 -14.24
C LYS A 140 4.91 -5.42 -13.78
N GLN A 141 3.59 -5.58 -13.79
CA GLN A 141 2.66 -4.55 -13.32
C GLN A 141 2.83 -4.22 -11.83
N LEU A 142 3.02 -5.23 -10.98
CA LEU A 142 3.26 -5.04 -9.54
C LEU A 142 4.59 -4.32 -9.29
N ILE A 143 5.66 -4.72 -9.97
CA ILE A 143 6.96 -4.04 -9.90
C ILE A 143 6.83 -2.58 -10.38
N THR A 144 6.10 -2.31 -11.46
CA THR A 144 5.86 -0.95 -11.93
C THR A 144 5.06 -0.13 -10.91
N LYS A 145 4.03 -0.71 -10.30
CA LYS A 145 3.25 -0.05 -9.23
C LYS A 145 4.11 0.28 -8.03
N GLN A 146 4.96 -0.66 -7.58
CA GLN A 146 5.89 -0.45 -6.48
C GLN A 146 6.92 0.65 -6.80
N LYS A 147 7.54 0.60 -7.99
CA LYS A 147 8.46 1.64 -8.45
C LYS A 147 7.81 3.02 -8.49
N LYS A 148 6.56 3.13 -8.99
CA LYS A 148 5.80 4.39 -8.97
C LYS A 148 5.52 4.88 -7.54
N HIS A 149 5.16 3.98 -6.63
CA HIS A 149 4.94 4.34 -5.22
C HIS A 149 6.23 4.85 -4.56
N GLN A 150 7.35 4.16 -4.79
CA GLN A 150 8.66 4.55 -4.27
C GLN A 150 9.12 5.90 -4.84
N GLN A 151 8.89 6.15 -6.14
CA GLN A 151 9.14 7.46 -6.76
C GLN A 151 8.31 8.57 -6.11
N ARG A 152 7.01 8.33 -5.86
CA ARG A 152 6.15 9.31 -5.17
C ARG A 152 6.61 9.59 -3.73
N ALA A 153 6.99 8.55 -2.99
CA ALA A 153 7.51 8.73 -1.64
C ALA A 153 8.83 9.53 -1.64
N SER A 154 9.74 9.21 -2.58
CA SER A 154 10.99 9.96 -2.77
C SER A 154 10.74 11.43 -3.11
N GLU A 155 9.77 11.72 -3.99
CA GLU A 155 9.36 13.09 -4.31
C GLU A 155 8.83 13.86 -3.09
N GLN A 156 8.02 13.21 -2.25
CA GLN A 156 7.49 13.82 -1.02
C GLN A 156 8.59 14.11 0.00
N ILE A 157 9.52 13.18 0.19
CA ILE A 157 10.68 13.35 1.08
C ILE A 157 11.56 14.49 0.55
N PHE A 158 11.84 14.53 -0.75
CA PHE A 158 12.63 15.60 -1.36
C PHE A 158 11.97 16.97 -1.19
N LYS A 159 10.64 17.07 -1.35
CA LYS A 159 9.87 18.29 -1.04
C LYS A 159 10.02 18.72 0.41
N LEU A 160 9.92 17.78 1.35
CA LEU A 160 10.06 18.05 2.78
C LEU A 160 11.47 18.55 3.11
N ILE A 161 12.52 17.91 2.61
CA ILE A 161 13.91 18.33 2.82
C ILE A 161 14.13 19.76 2.30
N ASN A 162 13.62 20.09 1.10
CA ASN A 162 13.69 21.45 0.57
C ASN A 162 12.98 22.46 1.48
N LYS A 163 11.81 22.12 2.01
CA LYS A 163 11.06 22.98 2.93
C LYS A 163 11.82 23.19 4.25
N CYS A 164 12.35 22.13 4.84
CA CYS A 164 13.14 22.20 6.06
C CYS A 164 14.39 23.07 5.86
N MET A 165 15.13 22.88 4.76
CA MET A 165 16.31 23.70 4.46
C MET A 165 15.97 25.17 4.25
N SER A 166 14.84 25.48 3.62
CA SER A 166 14.36 26.87 3.49
C SER A 166 14.13 27.50 4.87
N LEU A 167 13.41 26.82 5.77
CA LEU A 167 13.12 27.32 7.11
C LEU A 167 14.39 27.49 7.97
N ILE A 168 15.32 26.54 7.87
CA ILE A 168 16.60 26.63 8.59
C ILE A 168 17.44 27.78 8.04
N SER A 169 17.41 28.03 6.73
CA SER A 169 18.20 29.10 6.11
C SER A 169 17.84 30.50 6.62
N GLU A 170 16.55 30.72 6.95
CA GLU A 170 16.05 31.98 7.52
C GLU A 170 16.70 32.30 8.87
N ASN A 171 17.04 31.27 9.66
CA ASN A 171 17.67 31.39 10.98
C ASN A 171 19.08 30.79 11.01
N SER A 172 19.78 30.78 9.87
CA SER A 172 21.07 30.11 9.68
C SER A 172 22.14 30.47 10.72
N HIS A 173 22.13 31.70 11.22
CA HIS A 173 23.03 32.19 12.27
C HIS A 173 22.88 31.46 13.63
N GLN A 174 21.72 30.84 13.89
CA GLN A 174 21.44 30.10 15.12
C GLN A 174 21.92 28.64 15.08
N PHE A 175 22.37 28.17 13.90
CA PHE A 175 22.75 26.78 13.67
C PHE A 175 24.22 26.71 13.27
N PRO A 176 25.14 26.44 14.21
CA PRO A 176 26.59 26.36 13.93
C PRO A 176 26.95 25.32 12.86
N GLN A 177 26.10 24.30 12.68
CA GLN A 177 26.29 23.20 11.71
C GLN A 177 25.67 23.50 10.34
N TYR A 178 25.08 24.68 10.14
CA TYR A 178 24.36 25.03 8.92
C TYR A 178 25.23 24.93 7.66
N SER A 179 26.51 25.31 7.75
CA SER A 179 27.45 25.21 6.64
C SER A 179 27.63 23.78 6.13
N ILE A 180 27.82 22.83 7.06
CA ILE A 180 27.97 21.40 6.76
C ILE A 180 26.66 20.85 6.17
N LEU A 181 25.53 21.17 6.81
CA LEU A 181 24.21 20.75 6.34
C LEU A 181 23.89 21.29 4.93
N LEU A 182 24.31 22.52 4.62
CA LEU A 182 24.13 23.13 3.32
C LEU A 182 24.94 22.41 2.23
N GLU A 183 26.14 21.94 2.54
CA GLU A 183 26.94 21.14 1.61
C GLU A 183 26.31 19.78 1.35
N GLU A 184 25.89 19.07 2.39
CA GLU A 184 25.18 17.79 2.25
C GLU A 184 23.90 17.95 1.42
N TYR A 185 23.14 19.02 1.66
CA TYR A 185 21.95 19.34 0.91
C TYR A 185 22.25 19.63 -0.57
N LYS A 186 23.33 20.37 -0.88
CA LYS A 186 23.77 20.61 -2.26
C LYS A 186 24.17 19.30 -2.96
N ALA A 187 24.88 18.42 -2.26
CA ALA A 187 25.22 17.10 -2.78
C ALA A 187 23.97 16.24 -3.04
N LEU A 188 23.01 16.27 -2.12
CA LEU A 188 21.73 15.57 -2.24
C LEU A 188 20.92 16.07 -3.45
N LYS A 189 20.89 17.39 -3.70
CA LYS A 189 20.27 17.98 -4.88
C LYS A 189 20.92 17.51 -6.18
N LYS A 190 22.26 17.55 -6.25
CA LYS A 190 23.03 17.09 -7.41
C LYS A 190 22.75 15.62 -7.73
N ASN A 191 22.68 14.77 -6.70
CA ASN A 191 22.38 13.34 -6.86
C ASN A 191 20.92 13.07 -7.28
N ASN A 192 20.01 14.03 -7.06
CA ASN A 192 18.59 13.92 -7.34
C ASN A 192 18.10 14.99 -8.35
N PHE A 193 18.93 15.30 -9.34
CA PHE A 193 18.70 16.37 -10.31
C PHE A 193 17.32 16.31 -10.99
N CYS A 194 16.82 15.12 -11.34
CA CYS A 194 15.49 14.96 -11.93
C CYS A 194 14.36 15.43 -10.99
N LEU A 195 14.50 15.18 -9.68
CA LEU A 195 13.53 15.63 -8.68
C LEU A 195 13.59 17.14 -8.48
N GLU A 196 14.80 17.71 -8.50
CA GLU A 196 15.00 19.16 -8.43
C GLU A 196 14.38 19.88 -9.64
N GLN A 197 14.62 19.38 -10.86
CA GLN A 197 13.98 19.93 -12.07
C GLN A 197 12.45 19.88 -11.98
N LYS A 198 11.90 18.74 -11.55
CA LYS A 198 10.45 18.57 -11.40
C LYS A 198 9.87 19.57 -10.39
N LEU A 199 10.53 19.74 -9.25
CA LEU A 199 10.12 20.70 -8.23
C LEU A 199 10.14 22.15 -8.76
N ASN A 200 11.19 22.52 -9.49
CA ASN A 200 11.31 23.83 -10.12
C ASN A 200 10.20 24.09 -11.16
N LEU A 201 9.83 23.08 -11.95
CA LEU A 201 8.73 23.19 -12.91
C LEU A 201 7.38 23.35 -12.20
N GLU A 202 7.15 22.63 -11.11
CA GLU A 202 5.92 22.78 -10.30
C GLU A 202 5.82 24.20 -9.71
N GLN A 203 6.91 24.74 -9.19
CA GLN A 203 6.96 26.12 -8.66
C GLN A 203 6.67 27.15 -9.75
N LYS A 204 7.33 27.03 -10.92
CA LYS A 204 7.07 27.91 -12.07
C LYS A 204 5.62 27.81 -12.55
N SER A 205 5.07 26.59 -12.61
CA SER A 205 3.68 26.37 -12.98
C SER A 205 2.72 27.04 -11.99
N GLN A 206 2.99 26.94 -10.70
CA GLN A 206 2.19 27.60 -9.67
C GLN A 206 2.27 29.13 -9.78
N GLN A 207 3.46 29.68 -10.01
CA GLN A 207 3.66 31.11 -10.22
C GLN A 207 2.85 31.63 -11.42
N VAL A 208 2.82 30.87 -12.54
CA VAL A 208 1.99 31.22 -13.70
C VAL A 208 0.51 31.23 -13.33
N LYS A 209 0.01 30.25 -12.56
CA LYS A 209 -1.38 30.23 -12.09
C LYS A 209 -1.72 31.45 -11.24
N ASP A 210 -0.82 31.84 -10.34
CA ASP A 210 -1.04 32.99 -9.47
C ASP A 210 -1.00 34.31 -10.26
N ASN A 211 -0.14 34.41 -11.27
CA ASN A 211 -0.13 35.55 -12.20
C ASN A 211 -1.44 35.64 -13.01
N ILE A 212 -1.97 34.51 -13.49
CA ILE A 212 -3.27 34.48 -14.20
C ILE A 212 -4.39 34.95 -13.26
N LYS A 213 -4.41 34.50 -12.00
CA LYS A 213 -5.40 34.96 -11.02
C LYS A 213 -5.32 36.47 -10.79
N LYS A 214 -4.11 37.02 -10.62
CA LYS A 214 -3.90 38.47 -10.48
C LYS A 214 -4.37 39.23 -11.72
N LEU A 215 -4.10 38.68 -12.92
CA LEU A 215 -4.55 39.28 -14.18
C LEU A 215 -6.08 39.33 -14.27
N LEU A 216 -6.77 38.23 -13.92
CA LEU A 216 -8.24 38.18 -13.89
C LEU A 216 -8.83 39.17 -12.88
N GLN A 217 -8.26 39.25 -11.68
CA GLN A 217 -8.68 40.23 -10.67
C GLN A 217 -8.47 41.68 -11.14
N SER A 218 -7.36 41.96 -11.81
CA SER A 218 -7.10 43.27 -12.41
C SER A 218 -8.11 43.61 -13.50
N GLN A 219 -8.47 42.63 -14.34
CA GLN A 219 -9.51 42.80 -15.36
C GLN A 219 -10.88 43.08 -14.75
N GLU A 220 -11.29 42.36 -13.70
CA GLU A 220 -12.55 42.60 -12.98
C GLU A 220 -12.58 43.99 -12.35
N SER A 221 -11.47 44.40 -11.73
CA SER A 221 -11.32 45.72 -11.12
C SER A 221 -11.42 46.84 -12.17
N PHE A 222 -10.79 46.64 -13.34
CA PHE A 222 -10.89 47.57 -14.46
C PHE A 222 -12.30 47.66 -15.03
N LYS A 223 -13.01 46.54 -15.15
CA LYS A 223 -14.41 46.50 -15.60
C LYS A 223 -15.35 47.22 -14.63
N SER A 224 -15.13 47.04 -13.33
CA SER A 224 -15.84 47.77 -12.26
C SER A 224 -15.60 49.28 -12.35
N TYR A 225 -14.34 49.68 -12.55
CA TYR A 225 -13.97 51.09 -12.76
C TYR A 225 -14.68 51.71 -13.97
N LEU A 226 -14.71 51.02 -15.11
CA LEU A 226 -15.43 51.52 -16.29
C LEU A 226 -16.93 51.67 -16.04
N ASN A 227 -17.55 50.71 -15.37
CA ASN A 227 -18.97 50.80 -15.00
C ASN A 227 -19.27 51.91 -13.98
N SER A 228 -18.26 52.41 -13.25
CA SER A 228 -18.41 53.52 -12.30
C SER A 228 -18.27 54.89 -12.97
N ILE A 229 -17.82 54.95 -14.23
CA ILE A 229 -17.63 56.20 -14.99
C ILE A 229 -18.78 56.45 -15.98
N ILE A 230 -19.48 55.39 -16.40
CA ILE A 230 -20.70 55.46 -17.21
C ILE A 230 -21.89 55.75 -16.28
#